data_AF-A0A1B9LDA5-F1
#
_entry.id   AF-A0A1B9LDA5-F1
#
_cell.length_a   1.000
_cell.length_b   1.000
_cell.length_c   1.000
_cell.angle_alpha   90.00
_cell.angle_beta   90.00
_cell.angle_gamma   90.00
#
_symmetry.space_group_name_H-M   'P 1'
#
loop_
_entity.id
_entity.type
_entity.pdbx_description
1 polymer ?
#
loop_
_entity_poly.entity_id
_entity_poly.type
_entity_poly.pdbx_seq_one_letter_code
_entity_poly.pdbx_strand_id
1 'polypeptide(L)'
;MYIGEYLSWLSSSIRSSTRKKMGMDYFSGDMTLSEVAKDYTKESVSNNPRPIGPYYAYNDRYLEIRGGMFENFRGIVTWISLVIFFIPYSSGNLGLTILLKLYNNERDNIASGIFAITFFSTIFLVSLYLCIRYFRYVYRLELFTIRHIRVRFNRVTRQVYIQRPKYCGGTVVFKWEHIMPANFSNSDSDMGGTNMVNLMSFHPYKTGFPVAQSVGIGKNTYNSQDYKDEWEFIRRYMEEGPDNLPKPWLSTHLPMPLHGLSGHIKPMIHAAKNAPTFWMYILLIPVFLI
;
A
#
# COMPACT_ATOMS: atom_id res chain seq x y z
N MET A 1 1.41 -4.03 4.19
CA MET A 1 0.57 -2.85 4.40
C MET A 1 1.48 -1.64 4.37
N TYR A 2 1.18 -0.67 3.52
CA TYR A 2 2.08 0.45 3.27
C TYR A 2 2.02 1.52 4.35
N ILE A 3 3.09 2.32 4.49
CA ILE A 3 3.20 3.38 5.52
C ILE A 3 2.01 4.36 5.44
N GLY A 4 1.60 4.78 4.23
CA GLY A 4 0.47 5.70 4.07
C GLY A 4 -0.87 5.12 4.57
N GLU A 5 -1.16 3.88 4.21
CA GLU A 5 -2.35 3.15 4.72
C GLU A 5 -2.26 2.90 6.21
N TYR A 6 -1.05 2.61 6.70
CA TYR A 6 -0.77 2.45 8.11
C TYR A 6 -1.06 3.69 8.90
N LEU A 7 -0.58 4.84 8.45
CA LEU A 7 -0.87 6.10 9.12
C LEU A 7 -2.37 6.44 9.05
N SER A 8 -3.02 6.22 7.91
CA SER A 8 -4.46 6.47 7.75
C SER A 8 -5.33 5.57 8.64
N TRP A 9 -5.07 4.28 8.67
CA TRP A 9 -5.81 3.32 9.49
C TRP A 9 -5.45 3.39 10.96
N LEU A 10 -4.19 3.66 11.29
CA LEU A 10 -3.78 3.95 12.66
C LEU A 10 -4.52 5.19 13.15
N SER A 11 -4.49 6.29 12.38
CA SER A 11 -5.23 7.52 12.72
C SER A 11 -6.71 7.25 12.99
N SER A 12 -7.39 6.53 12.09
CA SER A 12 -8.82 6.22 12.26
C SER A 12 -9.13 5.22 13.40
N SER A 13 -8.16 4.41 13.84
CA SER A 13 -8.33 3.46 14.95
C SER A 13 -7.90 4.00 16.32
N ILE A 14 -7.30 5.20 16.40
CA ILE A 14 -6.96 5.85 17.67
C ILE A 14 -8.24 6.16 18.46
N ARG A 15 -8.25 5.79 19.75
CA ARG A 15 -9.35 6.09 20.68
C ARG A 15 -9.58 7.60 20.77
N SER A 16 -10.85 8.02 20.86
CA SER A 16 -11.25 9.42 20.99
C SER A 16 -10.53 10.14 22.15
N SER A 17 -10.36 9.48 23.30
CA SER A 17 -9.61 10.01 24.45
C SER A 17 -8.15 10.33 24.15
N THR A 18 -7.49 9.49 23.36
CA THR A 18 -6.08 9.64 22.98
C THR A 18 -5.94 10.70 21.89
N ARG A 19 -6.86 10.72 20.93
CA ARG A 19 -6.95 11.74 19.88
C ARG A 19 -7.09 13.16 20.47
N LYS A 20 -7.98 13.33 21.46
CA LYS A 20 -8.15 14.60 22.18
C LYS A 20 -6.87 15.05 22.91
N LYS A 21 -6.13 14.11 23.53
CA LYS A 21 -4.84 14.40 24.17
C LYS A 21 -3.76 14.84 23.18
N MET A 22 -3.81 14.33 21.94
CA MET A 22 -2.86 14.65 20.88
C MET A 22 -3.23 15.92 20.09
N GLY A 23 -4.35 16.59 20.43
CA GLY A 23 -4.84 17.76 19.66
C GLY A 23 -5.16 17.43 18.20
N MET A 24 -5.47 16.16 17.90
CA MET A 24 -5.76 15.72 16.54
C MET A 24 -7.25 15.89 16.26
N ASP A 25 -7.60 16.89 15.45
CA ASP A 25 -8.98 17.08 15.02
C ASP A 25 -9.45 15.98 14.06
N TYR A 26 -10.77 15.89 13.90
CA TYR A 26 -11.36 15.02 12.91
C TYR A 26 -11.13 15.62 11.53
N PHE A 27 -10.49 14.86 10.63
CA PHE A 27 -10.42 15.25 9.23
C PHE A 27 -11.82 15.07 8.63
N SER A 28 -12.59 16.15 8.55
CA SER A 28 -13.75 16.23 7.67
C SER A 28 -13.22 16.60 6.29
N GLY A 29 -13.12 15.62 5.39
CA GLY A 29 -13.17 15.98 3.98
C GLY A 29 -14.53 16.61 3.75
N ASP A 30 -14.57 17.85 3.28
CA ASP A 30 -15.81 18.59 3.05
C ASP A 30 -16.56 17.97 1.86
N MET A 31 -17.28 16.87 2.11
CA MET A 31 -18.30 16.37 1.21
C MET A 31 -19.63 17.05 1.52
N THR A 32 -20.36 17.40 0.48
CA THR A 32 -21.71 17.96 0.65
C THR A 32 -22.65 16.91 1.24
N LEU A 33 -23.63 17.34 2.03
CA LEU A 33 -24.61 16.41 2.63
C LEU A 33 -25.36 15.61 1.55
N SER A 34 -25.58 16.21 0.38
CA SER A 34 -26.19 15.57 -0.79
C SER A 34 -25.34 14.43 -1.36
N GLU A 35 -24.02 14.58 -1.43
CA GLU A 35 -23.11 13.52 -1.89
C GLU A 35 -23.08 12.37 -0.88
N VAL A 36 -23.03 12.69 0.41
CA VAL A 36 -23.10 11.65 1.45
C VAL A 36 -24.44 10.93 1.41
N ALA A 37 -25.56 11.63 1.26
CA ALA A 37 -26.89 11.02 1.23
C ALA A 37 -27.14 10.14 -0.01
N LYS A 38 -26.40 10.35 -1.10
CA LYS A 38 -26.56 9.60 -2.35
C LYS A 38 -26.31 8.10 -2.15
N ASP A 39 -27.14 7.29 -2.81
CA ASP A 39 -26.98 5.83 -2.87
C ASP A 39 -26.22 5.45 -4.14
N TYR A 40 -24.93 5.21 -3.99
CA TYR A 40 -24.03 4.86 -5.10
C TYR A 40 -24.22 3.44 -5.60
N THR A 41 -24.98 2.58 -4.89
CA THR A 41 -25.14 1.17 -5.25
C THR A 41 -26.20 0.95 -6.34
N LYS A 42 -27.06 1.95 -6.59
CA LYS A 42 -28.16 1.88 -7.56
C LYS A 42 -27.84 2.47 -8.92
N GLU A 43 -26.97 3.47 -8.96
CA GLU A 43 -26.63 4.15 -10.21
C GLU A 43 -25.67 3.28 -11.03
N SER A 44 -26.03 3.04 -12.30
CA SER A 44 -25.13 2.40 -13.26
C SER A 44 -24.11 3.42 -13.74
N VAL A 45 -22.82 3.09 -13.58
CA VAL A 45 -21.72 4.03 -13.91
C VAL A 45 -21.02 3.63 -15.20
N SER A 46 -21.17 2.38 -15.65
CA SER A 46 -20.61 1.89 -16.90
C SER A 46 -21.54 0.89 -17.57
N ASN A 47 -21.46 0.84 -18.90
CA ASN A 47 -22.15 -0.19 -19.69
C ASN A 47 -21.31 -1.47 -19.84
N ASN A 48 -20.00 -1.40 -19.58
CA ASN A 48 -19.07 -2.51 -19.78
C ASN A 48 -18.36 -2.89 -18.47
N PRO A 49 -18.97 -3.74 -17.62
CA PRO A 49 -18.35 -4.17 -16.37
C PRO A 49 -17.10 -5.01 -16.65
N ARG A 50 -15.94 -4.61 -16.13
CA ARG A 50 -14.66 -5.31 -16.36
C ARG A 50 -13.94 -5.65 -15.05
N PRO A 51 -13.48 -6.90 -14.87
CA PRO A 51 -12.68 -7.28 -13.71
C PRO A 51 -11.21 -6.92 -13.94
N ILE A 52 -10.74 -5.82 -13.33
CA ILE A 52 -9.39 -5.28 -13.54
C ILE A 52 -8.40 -5.74 -12.45
N GLY A 53 -8.86 -5.73 -11.21
CA GLY A 53 -8.09 -6.04 -10.03
C GLY A 53 -7.76 -7.53 -9.90
N PRO A 54 -6.71 -7.86 -9.14
CA PRO A 54 -6.48 -9.24 -8.75
C PRO A 54 -7.57 -9.68 -7.77
N TYR A 55 -8.45 -10.55 -8.26
CA TYR A 55 -9.47 -11.24 -7.47
C TYR A 55 -8.86 -12.51 -6.87
N TYR A 56 -9.24 -12.84 -5.65
CA TYR A 56 -8.79 -14.05 -4.96
C TYR A 56 -9.88 -15.11 -4.89
N ALA A 57 -11.15 -14.71 -4.90
CA ALA A 57 -12.29 -15.62 -4.91
C ALA A 57 -13.46 -15.00 -5.67
N TYR A 58 -14.21 -15.84 -6.38
CA TYR A 58 -15.36 -15.45 -7.18
C TYR A 58 -16.39 -16.58 -7.19
N ASN A 59 -17.40 -16.47 -6.34
CA ASN A 59 -18.46 -17.46 -6.14
C ASN A 59 -19.83 -16.74 -6.03
N ASP A 60 -20.94 -17.47 -5.94
CA ASP A 60 -22.29 -16.86 -5.82
C ASP A 60 -22.55 -16.13 -4.50
N ARG A 61 -21.75 -16.46 -3.47
CA ARG A 61 -21.91 -15.90 -2.12
C ARG A 61 -21.02 -14.69 -1.85
N TYR A 62 -19.76 -14.77 -2.27
CA TYR A 62 -18.81 -13.71 -2.02
C TYR A 62 -17.76 -13.55 -3.13
N LEU A 63 -17.33 -12.30 -3.27
CA LEU A 63 -16.24 -11.84 -4.12
C LEU A 63 -15.11 -11.36 -3.21
N GLU A 64 -13.89 -11.80 -3.46
CA GLU A 64 -12.72 -11.37 -2.70
C GLU A 64 -11.71 -10.72 -3.64
N ILE A 65 -11.28 -9.52 -3.30
CA ILE A 65 -10.35 -8.71 -4.09
C ILE A 65 -9.24 -8.17 -3.21
N ARG A 66 -8.09 -7.90 -3.82
CA ARG A 66 -6.98 -7.20 -3.17
C ARG A 66 -7.44 -5.84 -2.66
N GLY A 67 -7.17 -5.60 -1.38
CA GLY A 67 -7.27 -4.30 -0.76
C GLY A 67 -5.89 -3.66 -0.56
N GLY A 68 -5.90 -2.36 -0.32
CA GLY A 68 -4.72 -1.52 -0.17
C GLY A 68 -4.45 -0.66 -1.41
N MET A 69 -4.42 0.65 -1.20
CA MET A 69 -4.02 1.68 -2.16
C MET A 69 -2.59 1.53 -2.68
N PHE A 70 -1.65 1.15 -1.82
CA PHE A 70 -0.24 1.06 -2.19
C PHE A 70 0.29 -0.37 -2.19
N GLU A 71 -0.57 -1.36 -1.96
CA GLU A 71 -0.21 -2.77 -1.89
C GLU A 71 0.58 -3.28 -3.12
N ASN A 72 0.34 -2.68 -4.29
CA ASN A 72 1.05 -3.02 -5.54
C ASN A 72 2.53 -2.64 -5.54
N PHE A 73 2.97 -1.80 -4.61
CA PHE A 73 4.37 -1.42 -4.48
C PHE A 73 5.16 -2.37 -3.56
N ARG A 74 4.51 -3.38 -2.94
CA ARG A 74 5.12 -4.28 -1.93
C ARG A 74 6.51 -4.75 -2.32
N GLY A 75 7.51 -4.49 -1.46
CA GLY A 75 8.90 -4.87 -1.70
C GLY A 75 9.88 -3.70 -1.61
N ILE A 76 9.45 -2.44 -1.78
CA ILE A 76 10.36 -1.28 -1.62
C ILE A 76 10.95 -1.25 -0.21
N VAL A 77 10.11 -1.45 0.81
CA VAL A 77 10.58 -1.32 2.20
C VAL A 77 11.65 -2.37 2.46
N THR A 78 11.55 -3.55 1.84
CA THR A 78 12.61 -4.57 1.84
C THR A 78 13.90 -4.05 1.20
N TRP A 79 13.84 -3.47 -0.01
CA TRP A 79 15.02 -2.91 -0.67
C TRP A 79 15.66 -1.74 0.10
N ILE A 80 14.85 -0.80 0.59
CA ILE A 80 15.32 0.31 1.44
C ILE A 80 15.95 -0.25 2.72
N SER A 81 15.33 -1.25 3.34
CA SER A 81 15.89 -1.89 4.53
C SER A 81 17.23 -2.56 4.22
N LEU A 82 17.36 -3.29 3.10
CA LEU A 82 18.62 -3.89 2.69
C LEU A 82 19.72 -2.84 2.50
N VAL A 83 19.42 -1.70 1.88
CA VAL A 83 20.38 -0.58 1.74
C VAL A 83 20.77 -0.02 3.10
N ILE A 84 19.81 0.15 4.02
CA ILE A 84 20.08 0.64 5.38
C ILE A 84 20.96 -0.35 6.16
N PHE A 85 20.69 -1.66 6.08
CA PHE A 85 21.49 -2.71 6.73
C PHE A 85 22.86 -2.93 6.07
N PHE A 86 23.03 -2.51 4.82
CA PHE A 86 24.32 -2.56 4.15
C PHE A 86 25.36 -1.65 4.81
N ILE A 87 24.92 -0.52 5.41
CA ILE A 87 25.79 0.44 6.10
C ILE A 87 26.50 -0.19 7.33
N PRO A 88 25.80 -0.78 8.32
CA PRO A 88 26.45 -1.47 9.43
C PRO A 88 27.25 -2.69 8.94
N TYR A 89 26.72 -3.46 7.97
CA TYR A 89 27.46 -4.61 7.43
C TYR A 89 28.82 -4.20 6.84
N SER A 90 28.83 -3.19 5.97
CA SER A 90 30.04 -2.70 5.30
C SER A 90 31.04 -2.08 6.28
N SER A 91 30.56 -1.23 7.20
CA SER A 91 31.42 -0.61 8.23
C SER A 91 32.02 -1.63 9.19
N GLY A 92 31.24 -2.63 9.62
CA GLY A 92 31.73 -3.74 10.44
C GLY A 92 32.76 -4.59 9.70
N ASN A 93 32.51 -4.93 8.44
CA ASN A 93 33.44 -5.72 7.62
C ASN A 93 34.77 -4.98 7.38
N LEU A 94 34.73 -3.67 7.10
CA LEU A 94 35.93 -2.84 6.96
C LEU A 94 36.71 -2.73 8.26
N GLY A 95 36.02 -2.48 9.38
CA GLY A 95 36.64 -2.44 10.71
C GLY A 95 37.33 -3.76 11.07
N LEU A 96 36.66 -4.89 10.85
CA LEU A 96 37.21 -6.23 11.10
C LEU A 96 38.41 -6.54 10.20
N THR A 97 38.34 -6.20 8.91
CA THR A 97 39.45 -6.42 7.97
C THR A 97 40.70 -5.64 8.39
N ILE A 98 40.54 -4.41 8.85
CA ILE A 98 41.65 -3.58 9.33
C ILE A 98 42.23 -4.15 10.64
N LEU A 99 41.37 -4.64 11.54
CA LEU A 99 41.78 -5.29 12.78
C LEU A 99 42.62 -6.54 12.49
N LEU A 100 42.18 -7.41 11.58
CA LEU A 100 42.91 -8.62 11.20
C LEU A 100 44.27 -8.29 10.58
N LYS A 101 44.34 -7.27 9.70
CA LYS A 101 45.60 -6.80 9.11
C LYS A 101 46.59 -6.25 10.13
N LEU A 102 46.10 -5.54 11.16
CA LEU A 102 46.94 -5.07 12.26
C LEU A 102 47.42 -6.23 13.15
N TYR A 103 46.55 -7.21 13.42
CA TYR A 103 46.92 -8.40 14.20
C TYR A 103 47.99 -9.25 13.49
N ASN A 104 47.89 -9.40 12.18
CA ASN A 104 48.87 -10.14 11.36
C ASN A 104 50.15 -9.33 11.04
N ASN A 105 50.30 -8.10 11.55
CA ASN A 105 51.40 -7.18 11.20
C ASN A 105 51.55 -6.90 9.69
N GLU A 106 50.47 -6.98 8.92
CA GLU A 106 50.45 -6.69 7.46
C GLU A 106 50.35 -5.18 7.16
N ARG A 107 50.43 -4.32 8.18
CA ARG A 107 50.24 -2.87 8.06
C ARG A 107 51.34 -2.12 8.80
N ASP A 108 52.08 -1.30 8.06
CA ASP A 108 53.22 -0.55 8.62
C ASP A 108 52.78 0.64 9.49
N ASN A 109 51.63 1.24 9.21
CA ASN A 109 51.14 2.42 9.93
C ASN A 109 50.07 2.05 10.97
N ILE A 110 50.53 1.70 12.17
CA ILE A 110 49.69 1.28 13.30
C ILE A 110 48.74 2.39 13.75
N ALA A 111 49.21 3.64 13.86
CA ALA A 111 48.41 4.76 14.34
C ALA A 111 47.20 5.05 13.42
N SER A 112 47.41 5.02 12.11
CA SER A 112 46.33 5.13 11.12
C SER A 112 45.35 3.95 11.21
N GLY A 113 45.84 2.75 11.48
CA GLY A 113 45.01 1.57 11.69
C GLY A 113 44.10 1.67 12.91
N ILE A 114 44.64 2.12 14.04
CA ILE A 114 43.85 2.32 15.27
C ILE A 114 42.77 3.39 15.03
N PHE A 115 43.11 4.50 14.39
CA PHE A 115 42.13 5.55 14.06
C PHE A 115 41.02 5.05 13.13
N ALA A 116 41.37 4.28 12.08
CA ALA A 116 40.37 3.73 11.17
C ALA A 116 39.44 2.72 11.87
N ILE A 117 39.98 1.86 12.76
CA ILE A 117 39.17 0.91 13.54
C ILE A 117 38.19 1.66 14.45
N THR A 118 38.64 2.66 15.20
CA THR A 118 37.76 3.41 16.11
C THR A 118 36.67 4.15 15.35
N PHE A 119 36.99 4.74 14.20
CA PHE A 119 36.04 5.40 13.32
C PHE A 119 34.97 4.42 12.78
N PHE A 120 35.38 3.32 12.14
CA PHE A 120 34.44 2.35 11.58
C PHE A 120 33.64 1.61 12.65
N SER A 121 34.23 1.33 13.81
CA SER A 121 33.53 0.71 14.95
C SER A 121 32.46 1.65 15.52
N THR A 122 32.74 2.96 15.59
CA THR A 122 31.77 3.96 16.05
C THR A 122 30.58 4.02 15.07
N ILE A 123 30.85 4.08 13.77
CA ILE A 123 29.80 4.04 12.74
C ILE A 123 28.98 2.76 12.84
N PHE A 124 29.63 1.60 13.00
CA PHE A 124 28.96 0.32 13.14
C PHE A 124 28.01 0.31 14.34
N LEU A 125 28.49 0.69 15.52
CA LEU A 125 27.68 0.67 16.75
C LEU A 125 26.50 1.65 16.68
N VAL A 126 26.73 2.87 16.20
CA VAL A 126 25.66 3.88 16.07
C VAL A 126 24.63 3.43 15.04
N SER A 127 25.06 2.99 13.86
CA SER A 127 24.14 2.54 12.80
C SER A 127 23.39 1.28 13.21
N LEU A 128 24.03 0.32 13.87
CA LEU A 128 23.39 -0.87 14.41
C LEU A 128 22.34 -0.52 15.47
N TYR A 129 22.66 0.41 16.39
CA TYR A 129 21.70 0.89 17.38
C TYR A 129 20.48 1.54 16.72
N LEU A 130 20.69 2.43 15.74
CA LEU A 130 19.59 3.08 15.00
C LEU A 130 18.76 2.04 14.23
N CYS A 131 19.41 1.08 13.57
CA CYS A 131 18.73 -0.03 12.90
C CYS A 131 17.85 -0.77 13.90
N ILE A 132 18.40 -1.32 14.98
CA ILE A 132 17.61 -2.06 15.98
C ILE A 132 16.50 -1.20 16.60
N ARG A 133 16.77 0.09 16.88
CA ARG A 133 15.83 1.03 17.50
C ARG A 133 14.65 1.36 16.58
N TYR A 134 14.86 1.61 15.31
CA TYR A 134 13.80 2.09 14.42
C TYR A 134 13.25 1.00 13.50
N PHE A 135 14.08 0.04 13.08
CA PHE A 135 13.66 -1.07 12.24
C PHE A 135 12.52 -1.86 12.88
N ARG A 136 12.44 -1.91 14.22
CA ARG A 136 11.37 -2.62 14.93
C ARG A 136 9.94 -2.18 14.55
N TYR A 137 9.79 -0.94 14.09
CA TYR A 137 8.51 -0.40 13.63
C TYR A 137 8.26 -0.67 12.15
N VAL A 138 9.33 -0.75 11.36
CA VAL A 138 9.28 -0.89 9.90
C VAL A 138 9.15 -2.35 9.46
N TYR A 139 9.85 -3.30 10.11
CA TYR A 139 9.84 -4.71 9.69
C TYR A 139 8.44 -5.35 9.71
N ARG A 140 7.56 -4.85 10.59
CA ARG A 140 6.19 -5.35 10.75
C ARG A 140 5.29 -5.03 9.54
N LEU A 141 5.68 -4.06 8.71
CA LEU A 141 4.86 -3.59 7.60
C LEU A 141 4.94 -4.50 6.36
N GLU A 142 6.13 -5.04 6.06
CA GLU A 142 6.40 -5.82 4.84
C GLU A 142 7.24 -7.09 5.06
N LEU A 143 8.34 -7.02 5.79
CA LEU A 143 9.40 -8.05 5.78
C LEU A 143 8.98 -9.42 6.35
N PHE A 144 7.90 -9.48 7.14
CA PHE A 144 7.38 -10.74 7.70
C PHE A 144 5.85 -10.86 7.60
N THR A 145 5.21 -10.02 6.80
CA THR A 145 3.75 -10.00 6.66
C THR A 145 3.35 -10.57 5.30
N ILE A 146 3.24 -11.89 5.23
CA ILE A 146 2.88 -12.66 4.02
C ILE A 146 1.45 -12.36 3.55
N ARG A 147 0.60 -11.78 4.41
CA ARG A 147 -0.81 -11.58 4.12
C ARG A 147 -1.07 -10.27 3.36
N HIS A 148 -1.74 -10.38 2.20
CA HIS A 148 -2.32 -9.24 1.51
C HIS A 148 -3.49 -8.64 2.30
N ILE A 149 -3.71 -7.33 2.20
CA ILE A 149 -4.97 -6.75 2.62
C ILE A 149 -6.05 -7.25 1.66
N ARG A 150 -7.22 -7.61 2.20
CA ARG A 150 -8.30 -8.21 1.42
C ARG A 150 -9.61 -7.54 1.76
N VAL A 151 -10.39 -7.29 0.72
CA VAL A 151 -11.77 -6.84 0.84
C VAL A 151 -12.65 -7.94 0.28
N ARG A 152 -13.60 -8.40 1.11
CA ARG A 152 -14.58 -9.40 0.73
C ARG A 152 -15.95 -8.76 0.68
N PHE A 153 -16.59 -8.87 -0.47
CA PHE A 153 -17.96 -8.46 -0.70
C PHE A 153 -18.85 -9.70 -0.58
N ASN A 154 -19.68 -9.74 0.45
CA ASN A 154 -20.65 -10.82 0.63
C ASN A 154 -22.01 -10.35 0.13
N ARG A 155 -22.44 -10.96 -0.98
CA ARG A 155 -23.68 -10.66 -1.67
C ARG A 155 -24.90 -10.98 -0.80
N VAL A 156 -24.90 -12.16 -0.20
CA VAL A 156 -26.05 -12.70 0.56
C VAL A 156 -26.35 -11.82 1.76
N THR A 157 -25.32 -11.41 2.50
CA THR A 157 -25.48 -10.57 3.70
C THR A 157 -25.46 -9.08 3.39
N ARG A 158 -25.22 -8.68 2.13
CA ARG A 158 -24.98 -7.28 1.69
C ARG A 158 -23.98 -6.54 2.59
N GLN A 159 -22.86 -7.20 2.87
CA GLN A 159 -21.79 -6.67 3.74
C GLN A 159 -20.42 -6.70 3.06
N VAL A 160 -19.60 -5.71 3.41
CA VAL A 160 -18.22 -5.54 2.95
C VAL A 160 -17.30 -5.75 4.14
N TYR A 161 -16.49 -6.81 4.06
CA TYR A 161 -15.52 -7.19 5.08
C TYR A 161 -14.15 -6.68 4.66
N ILE A 162 -13.55 -5.80 5.45
CA ILE A 162 -12.20 -5.28 5.21
C ILE A 162 -11.26 -5.90 6.24
N GLN A 163 -10.33 -6.71 5.76
CA GLN A 163 -9.33 -7.34 6.60
C GLN A 163 -8.15 -6.38 6.84
N ARG A 164 -8.08 -5.81 8.05
CA ARG A 164 -6.96 -4.99 8.51
C ARG A 164 -6.12 -5.72 9.54
N PRO A 165 -4.85 -5.34 9.72
CA PRO A 165 -4.05 -5.86 10.82
C PRO A 165 -4.68 -5.52 12.18
N LYS A 166 -4.48 -6.39 13.18
CA LYS A 166 -5.06 -6.22 14.53
C LYS A 166 -4.71 -4.89 15.18
N TYR A 167 -3.49 -4.40 14.95
CA TYR A 167 -3.01 -3.13 15.50
C TYR A 167 -3.61 -1.87 14.82
N CYS A 168 -4.32 -2.03 13.70
CA CYS A 168 -5.06 -0.97 12.99
C CYS A 168 -6.59 -1.15 13.11
N GLY A 169 -7.07 -1.69 14.23
CA GLY A 169 -8.49 -1.92 14.48
C GLY A 169 -9.04 -3.25 13.96
N GLY A 170 -8.22 -4.09 13.33
CA GLY A 170 -8.63 -5.44 12.89
C GLY A 170 -9.67 -5.46 11.77
N THR A 171 -10.27 -6.64 11.56
CA THR A 171 -11.31 -6.81 10.54
C THR A 171 -12.52 -5.97 10.90
N VAL A 172 -13.00 -5.18 9.93
CA VAL A 172 -14.24 -4.44 10.06
C VAL A 172 -15.24 -4.81 9.00
N VAL A 173 -16.50 -4.66 9.36
CA VAL A 173 -17.65 -5.00 8.54
C VAL A 173 -18.45 -3.74 8.31
N PHE A 174 -18.66 -3.43 7.04
CA PHE A 174 -19.53 -2.35 6.61
C PHE A 174 -20.74 -2.91 5.90
N LYS A 175 -21.85 -2.18 5.94
CA LYS A 175 -22.98 -2.48 5.07
C LYS A 175 -22.66 -2.01 3.65
N TRP A 176 -23.09 -2.79 2.68
CA TRP A 176 -22.92 -2.47 1.26
C TRP A 176 -23.58 -1.12 0.90
N GLU A 177 -24.75 -0.80 1.46
CA GLU A 177 -25.45 0.48 1.22
C GLU A 177 -24.66 1.74 1.67
N HIS A 178 -23.60 1.56 2.47
CA HIS A 178 -22.77 2.66 2.96
C HIS A 178 -21.51 2.92 2.13
N ILE A 179 -21.23 2.10 1.11
CA ILE A 179 -20.01 2.25 0.31
C ILE A 179 -20.13 3.42 -0.67
N MET A 180 -19.08 4.23 -0.74
CA MET A 180 -19.01 5.41 -1.61
C MET A 180 -17.72 5.35 -2.44
N PRO A 181 -17.78 5.20 -3.77
CA PRO A 181 -16.61 5.32 -4.61
C PRO A 181 -16.08 6.77 -4.55
N ALA A 182 -14.79 6.93 -4.25
CA ALA A 182 -14.16 8.23 -4.07
C ALA A 182 -13.30 8.68 -5.27
N ASN A 183 -13.07 7.79 -6.23
CA ASN A 183 -12.19 8.05 -7.37
C ASN A 183 -12.87 8.70 -8.58
N PHE A 184 -14.19 8.59 -8.66
CA PHE A 184 -14.98 9.14 -9.75
C PHE A 184 -16.26 9.73 -9.16
N SER A 185 -16.46 11.01 -9.40
CA SER A 185 -17.65 11.76 -9.04
C SER A 185 -18.18 12.44 -10.29
N ASN A 186 -19.44 12.85 -10.29
CA ASN A 186 -20.03 13.59 -11.41
C ASN A 186 -19.47 15.02 -11.52
N SER A 187 -18.67 15.46 -10.54
CA SER A 187 -17.84 16.66 -10.62
C SER A 187 -16.53 16.33 -11.35
N ASP A 188 -16.02 17.24 -12.18
CA ASP A 188 -14.87 17.10 -13.09
C ASP A 188 -13.51 16.71 -12.44
N SER A 189 -13.51 16.26 -11.19
CA SER A 189 -12.36 15.77 -10.43
C SER A 189 -12.25 14.23 -10.48
N ASP A 190 -12.41 13.61 -11.66
CA ASP A 190 -12.04 12.21 -11.83
C ASP A 190 -10.53 12.08 -11.56
N MET A 191 -10.13 11.14 -10.69
CA MET A 191 -8.71 10.87 -10.38
C MET A 191 -7.97 10.16 -11.54
N GLY A 192 -8.31 10.49 -12.78
CA GLY A 192 -7.64 10.02 -13.98
C GLY A 192 -6.17 10.46 -13.99
N GLY A 193 -5.27 9.56 -14.41
CA GLY A 193 -3.84 9.87 -14.54
C GLY A 193 -2.99 9.73 -13.28
N THR A 194 -3.58 9.54 -12.09
CA THR A 194 -2.83 9.50 -10.81
C THR A 194 -2.22 8.14 -10.46
N ASN A 195 -2.39 7.11 -11.31
CA ASN A 195 -1.95 5.73 -11.05
C ASN A 195 -2.46 5.19 -9.71
N MET A 196 -3.73 5.41 -9.39
CA MET A 196 -4.32 4.98 -8.12
C MET A 196 -5.12 3.69 -8.33
N VAL A 197 -5.43 3.00 -7.23
CA VAL A 197 -6.41 1.91 -7.23
C VAL A 197 -7.80 2.48 -6.97
N ASN A 198 -8.87 1.70 -7.19
CA ASN A 198 -10.23 2.14 -6.91
C ASN A 198 -10.45 2.40 -5.40
N LEU A 199 -10.64 3.67 -5.00
CA LEU A 199 -10.80 4.04 -3.60
C LEU A 199 -12.27 3.97 -3.18
N MET A 200 -12.54 3.15 -2.19
CA MET A 200 -13.84 3.05 -1.54
C MET A 200 -13.78 3.77 -0.20
N SER A 201 -14.77 4.62 0.06
CA SER A 201 -14.89 5.41 1.27
C SER A 201 -16.19 5.07 2.02
N PHE A 202 -16.12 5.23 3.33
CA PHE A 202 -17.20 4.97 4.28
C PHE A 202 -17.31 6.19 5.19
N HIS A 203 -18.36 6.98 4.99
CA HIS A 203 -18.54 8.22 5.73
C HIS A 203 -18.99 7.97 7.19
N PRO A 204 -18.53 8.79 8.17
CA PRO A 204 -18.98 8.73 9.57
C PRO A 204 -20.49 8.72 9.73
N TYR A 205 -21.18 9.59 8.97
CA TYR A 205 -22.63 9.76 9.05
C TYR A 205 -23.41 8.46 8.77
N LYS A 206 -22.95 7.65 7.80
CA LYS A 206 -23.60 6.37 7.48
C LYS A 206 -23.16 5.25 8.42
N THR A 207 -21.90 5.25 8.83
CA THR A 207 -21.30 4.09 9.49
C THR A 207 -21.28 4.17 11.02
N GLY A 208 -21.53 5.35 11.60
CA GLY A 208 -21.47 5.59 13.04
C GLY A 208 -20.05 5.59 13.61
N PHE A 209 -19.01 5.47 12.76
CA PHE A 209 -17.63 5.61 13.19
C PHE A 209 -17.25 7.09 13.33
N PRO A 210 -16.31 7.42 14.23
CA PRO A 210 -15.93 8.81 14.48
C PRO A 210 -15.11 9.42 13.32
N VAL A 211 -14.54 8.62 12.43
CA VAL A 211 -13.67 9.05 11.32
C VAL A 211 -14.07 8.31 10.05
N ALA A 212 -13.99 8.98 8.90
CA ALA A 212 -14.19 8.35 7.60
C ALA A 212 -13.16 7.23 7.41
N GLN A 213 -13.61 6.09 6.92
CA GLN A 213 -12.73 4.96 6.63
C GLN A 213 -12.64 4.77 5.13
N SER A 214 -11.44 4.58 4.63
CA SER A 214 -11.22 4.33 3.21
C SER A 214 -10.35 3.10 3.00
N VAL A 215 -10.60 2.43 1.87
CA VAL A 215 -9.83 1.27 1.41
C VAL A 215 -9.66 1.36 -0.09
N GLY A 216 -8.42 1.24 -0.55
CA GLY A 216 -8.13 1.05 -1.97
C GLY A 216 -8.41 -0.40 -2.37
N ILE A 217 -8.97 -0.62 -3.55
CA ILE A 217 -9.36 -1.93 -4.07
C ILE A 217 -8.86 -2.08 -5.50
N GLY A 218 -8.42 -3.27 -5.85
CA GLY A 218 -8.09 -3.63 -7.22
C GLY A 218 -6.65 -3.32 -7.60
N LYS A 219 -6.46 -2.83 -8.83
CA LYS A 219 -5.15 -2.60 -9.45
C LYS A 219 -4.97 -1.13 -9.79
N ASN A 220 -3.73 -0.64 -9.77
CA ASN A 220 -3.46 0.72 -10.19
C ASN A 220 -3.76 0.89 -11.68
N THR A 221 -4.48 1.96 -12.03
CA THR A 221 -4.83 2.30 -13.41
C THR A 221 -4.57 3.79 -13.65
N TYR A 222 -4.33 4.15 -14.91
CA TYR A 222 -4.25 5.56 -15.34
C TYR A 222 -5.56 6.05 -15.95
N ASN A 223 -6.40 5.11 -16.38
CA ASN A 223 -7.63 5.42 -17.10
C ASN A 223 -8.78 5.57 -16.10
N SER A 224 -9.44 6.72 -16.09
CA SER A 224 -10.60 6.97 -15.22
C SER A 224 -11.76 6.01 -15.49
N GLN A 225 -11.93 5.57 -16.75
CA GLN A 225 -12.98 4.62 -17.12
C GLN A 225 -12.79 3.25 -16.45
N ASP A 226 -11.55 2.84 -16.22
CA ASP A 226 -11.25 1.56 -15.58
C ASP A 226 -11.78 1.53 -14.13
N TYR A 227 -11.78 2.66 -13.41
CA TYR A 227 -12.40 2.74 -12.08
C TYR A 227 -13.91 2.54 -12.12
N LYS A 228 -14.57 3.14 -13.12
CA LYS A 228 -16.02 3.03 -13.34
C LYS A 228 -16.41 1.61 -13.72
N ASP A 229 -15.64 0.97 -14.60
CA ASP A 229 -15.88 -0.40 -15.05
C ASP A 229 -15.67 -1.45 -13.95
N GLU A 230 -14.63 -1.30 -13.13
CA GLU A 230 -14.38 -2.20 -11.99
C GLU A 230 -15.42 -2.02 -10.88
N TRP A 231 -15.83 -0.78 -10.61
CA TRP A 231 -16.92 -0.50 -9.69
C TRP A 231 -18.23 -1.14 -10.17
N GLU A 232 -18.58 -0.93 -11.43
CA GLU A 232 -19.81 -1.47 -12.03
C GLU A 232 -19.81 -3.00 -11.99
N PHE A 233 -18.65 -3.63 -12.22
CA PHE A 233 -18.49 -5.08 -12.06
C PHE A 233 -18.81 -5.54 -10.64
N ILE A 234 -18.25 -4.88 -9.60
CA ILE A 234 -18.53 -5.21 -8.20
C ILE A 234 -20.00 -4.94 -7.85
N ARG A 235 -20.57 -3.83 -8.33
CA ARG A 235 -21.96 -3.43 -8.10
C ARG A 235 -22.93 -4.46 -8.66
N ARG A 236 -22.79 -4.84 -9.94
CA ARG A 236 -23.61 -5.88 -10.57
C ARG A 236 -23.42 -7.24 -9.88
N TYR A 237 -22.21 -7.56 -9.44
CA TYR A 237 -21.99 -8.79 -8.69
C TYR A 237 -22.82 -8.81 -7.39
N MET A 238 -22.85 -7.68 -6.67
CA MET A 238 -23.61 -7.53 -5.43
C MET A 238 -25.13 -7.47 -5.64
N GLU A 239 -25.62 -6.85 -6.73
CA GLU A 239 -27.05 -6.64 -6.97
C GLU A 239 -27.71 -7.71 -7.84
N GLU A 240 -27.01 -8.25 -8.84
CA GLU A 240 -27.54 -9.18 -9.86
C GLU A 240 -26.91 -10.58 -9.75
N GLY A 241 -25.66 -10.68 -9.31
CA GLY A 241 -24.95 -11.94 -9.12
C GLY A 241 -23.89 -12.19 -10.19
N PRO A 242 -23.22 -13.35 -10.16
CA PRO A 242 -22.11 -13.65 -11.06
C PRO A 242 -22.55 -14.06 -12.49
N ASP A 243 -23.78 -14.52 -12.68
CA ASP A 243 -24.20 -15.21 -13.92
C ASP A 243 -24.02 -14.37 -15.20
N ASN A 244 -24.28 -13.06 -15.13
CA ASN A 244 -24.21 -12.14 -16.27
C ASN A 244 -22.88 -11.36 -16.35
N LEU A 245 -21.87 -11.77 -15.56
CA LEU A 245 -20.61 -11.05 -15.45
C LEU A 245 -19.45 -11.82 -16.08
N PRO A 246 -18.48 -11.10 -16.68
CA PRO A 246 -17.26 -11.73 -17.16
C PRO A 246 -16.50 -12.36 -15.99
N LYS A 247 -16.16 -13.64 -16.12
CA LYS A 247 -15.46 -14.37 -15.05
C LYS A 247 -14.05 -13.78 -14.83
N PRO A 248 -13.71 -13.34 -13.60
CA PRO A 248 -12.41 -12.78 -13.31
C PRO A 248 -11.33 -13.87 -13.26
N TRP A 249 -10.10 -13.49 -13.59
CA TRP A 249 -8.93 -14.33 -13.34
C TRP A 249 -8.59 -14.30 -11.86
N LEU A 250 -8.54 -15.48 -11.24
CA LEU A 250 -8.20 -15.62 -9.83
C LEU A 250 -6.68 -15.63 -9.66
N SER A 251 -6.19 -14.71 -8.83
CA SER A 251 -4.80 -14.56 -8.45
C SER A 251 -4.50 -15.36 -7.18
N THR A 252 -3.25 -15.74 -7.00
CA THR A 252 -2.79 -16.43 -5.79
C THR A 252 -2.73 -15.47 -4.61
N HIS A 253 -3.02 -15.97 -3.41
CA HIS A 253 -2.85 -15.22 -2.16
C HIS A 253 -1.39 -14.94 -1.78
N LEU A 254 -0.43 -15.57 -2.46
CA LEU A 254 0.99 -15.46 -2.17
C LEU A 254 1.55 -14.16 -2.73
N PRO A 255 2.22 -13.33 -1.90
CA PRO A 255 2.92 -12.15 -2.39
C PRO A 255 4.14 -12.61 -3.19
N MET A 256 4.03 -12.63 -4.51
CA MET A 256 5.19 -12.92 -5.36
C MET A 256 6.23 -11.78 -5.20
N PRO A 257 7.51 -12.10 -4.98
CA PRO A 257 8.55 -11.12 -4.66
C PRO A 257 8.76 -10.08 -5.78
N LEU A 258 8.43 -10.43 -7.03
CA LEU A 258 8.62 -9.56 -8.19
C LEU A 258 7.36 -8.73 -8.56
N HIS A 259 6.22 -8.94 -7.89
CA HIS A 259 5.00 -8.16 -8.20
C HIS A 259 5.18 -6.67 -7.89
N GLY A 260 5.94 -6.32 -6.85
CA GLY A 260 6.24 -4.92 -6.50
C GLY A 260 6.98 -4.17 -7.59
N LEU A 261 7.94 -4.83 -8.26
CA LEU A 261 8.71 -4.23 -9.36
C LEU A 261 7.79 -3.76 -10.48
N SER A 262 6.84 -4.60 -10.89
CA SER A 262 5.86 -4.23 -11.94
C SER A 262 5.03 -2.99 -11.57
N GLY A 263 4.74 -2.79 -10.27
CA GLY A 263 4.03 -1.63 -9.76
C GLY A 263 4.83 -0.33 -9.90
N HIS A 264 6.17 -0.40 -9.85
CA HIS A 264 7.09 0.74 -10.02
C HIS A 264 7.44 1.06 -11.45
N ILE A 265 7.65 0.00 -12.25
CA ILE A 265 8.10 0.13 -13.63
C ILE A 265 7.03 0.85 -14.45
N LYS A 266 5.75 0.53 -14.24
CA LYS A 266 4.64 1.15 -14.97
C LYS A 266 4.58 2.68 -14.82
N PRO A 267 4.62 3.26 -13.60
CA PRO A 267 4.70 4.70 -13.45
C PRO A 267 5.94 5.33 -14.03
N MET A 268 7.10 4.68 -13.92
CA MET A 268 8.31 5.20 -14.57
C MET A 268 8.19 5.18 -16.10
N ILE A 269 7.65 4.12 -16.69
CA ILE A 269 7.41 4.05 -18.14
C ILE A 269 6.38 5.10 -18.57
N HIS A 270 5.29 5.27 -17.81
CA HIS A 270 4.26 6.26 -18.11
C HIS A 270 4.82 7.70 -18.04
N ALA A 271 5.55 8.02 -16.98
CA ALA A 271 6.19 9.33 -16.86
C ALA A 271 7.30 9.54 -17.91
N ALA A 272 8.05 8.50 -18.31
CA ALA A 272 9.03 8.60 -19.39
C ALA A 272 8.37 8.87 -20.75
N LYS A 273 7.18 8.30 -21.00
CA LYS A 273 6.40 8.57 -22.23
C LYS A 273 5.81 9.97 -22.27
N ASN A 274 5.39 10.51 -21.13
CA ASN A 274 4.67 11.78 -21.06
C ASN A 274 5.58 13.00 -20.77
N ALA A 275 6.73 12.79 -20.12
CA ALA A 275 7.72 13.83 -19.80
C ALA A 275 9.15 13.26 -19.83
N PRO A 276 9.69 12.94 -21.03
CA PRO A 276 10.98 12.29 -21.18
C PRO A 276 12.12 13.19 -20.70
N THR A 277 12.59 12.97 -19.47
CA THR A 277 13.77 13.65 -18.92
C THR A 277 14.94 12.67 -18.90
N PHE A 278 16.17 13.13 -19.17
CA PHE A 278 17.37 12.28 -19.19
C PHE A 278 17.52 11.41 -17.92
N TRP A 279 17.21 11.97 -16.75
CA TRP A 279 17.24 11.26 -15.46
C TRP A 279 16.25 10.08 -15.37
N MET A 280 15.11 10.14 -16.06
CA MET A 280 14.16 9.04 -16.08
C MET A 280 14.70 7.83 -16.83
N TYR A 281 15.45 8.05 -17.92
CA TYR A 281 16.11 6.97 -18.65
C TYR A 281 17.20 6.32 -17.80
N ILE A 282 18.01 7.11 -17.08
CA ILE A 282 19.02 6.59 -16.15
C ILE A 282 18.39 5.72 -15.05
N LEU A 283 17.28 6.17 -14.45
CA LEU A 283 16.56 5.40 -13.42
C LEU A 283 15.91 4.11 -13.95
N LEU A 284 15.63 4.04 -15.25
CA LEU A 284 15.07 2.86 -15.92
C LEU A 284 16.14 1.85 -16.38
N ILE A 285 17.41 2.24 -16.54
CA ILE A 285 18.49 1.33 -16.99
C ILE A 285 18.64 0.06 -16.11
N PRO A 286 18.62 0.13 -14.76
CA PRO A 286 18.71 -1.07 -13.93
C PRO A 286 17.51 -2.02 -14.11
N VAL A 287 16.36 -1.50 -14.54
CA VAL A 287 15.13 -2.27 -14.77
C VAL A 287 15.22 -3.09 -16.06
N PHE A 288 15.91 -2.59 -17.08
CA PHE A 288 16.07 -3.27 -18.37
C PHE A 288 17.25 -4.25 -18.41
N LEU A 289 18.12 -4.23 -17.40
CA LEU A 289 19.30 -5.10 -17.28
C LEU A 289 19.06 -6.36 -16.41
N ILE A 290 17.83 -6.55 -15.91
CA ILE A 290 17.36 -7.75 -15.19
C ILE A 290 16.38 -8.49 -16.10
#